data_AF-A0A7J4FXQ6-F1
#
_entry.id   AF-A0A7J4FXQ6-F1
#
_cell.length_a   1.000
_cell.length_b   1.000
_cell.length_c   1.000
_cell.angle_alpha   90.00
_cell.angle_beta   90.00
_cell.angle_gamma   90.00
#
_symmetry.space_group_name_H-M   'P 1'
#
loop_
_entity.id
_entity.type
_entity.pdbx_description
1 polymer ?
#
loop_
_entity_poly.entity_id
_entity_poly.type
_entity_poly.pdbx_seq_one_letter_code
_entity_poly.pdbx_strand_id
1 'polypeptide(L)'
;MKIFNLPYIPTGEDLVNNAFSEGAKIAKSLRSRRAPREKKIYKSEERRIEVVSKVIESNLRSIIKNFPSYEQLPAFYQKLLDIRIDRNRYKKSLGAVNWCLKRIRELRTEILKEMGKTRSPELSKQFLGRTSSLIKQISDDLDELIEIKKILKN
;
A
#
# COMPACT_ATOMS: atom_id res chain seq x y z
N MET A 1 26.49 13.84 4.78
CA MET A 1 26.00 12.74 5.65
C MET A 1 24.48 12.69 5.50
N LYS A 2 23.87 11.56 5.08
CA LYS A 2 22.40 11.45 5.06
C LYS A 2 21.92 11.28 6.50
N ILE A 3 21.27 12.29 7.07
CA ILE A 3 20.80 12.30 8.47
C ILE A 3 19.65 11.30 8.67
N PHE A 4 18.84 11.06 7.63
CA PHE A 4 17.71 10.12 7.68
C PHE A 4 17.74 9.10 6.54
N ASN A 5 17.52 7.82 6.84
CA ASN A 5 17.34 6.77 5.84
C ASN A 5 15.85 6.64 5.46
N LEU A 6 15.35 7.59 4.67
CA LEU A 6 13.92 7.66 4.32
C LEU A 6 13.58 6.69 3.17
N PRO A 7 12.46 5.93 3.28
CA PRO A 7 12.06 4.95 2.29
C PRO A 7 11.60 5.62 0.99
N TYR A 8 11.52 4.87 -0.10
CA TYR A 8 10.76 5.30 -1.28
C TYR A 8 9.27 5.41 -0.90
N ILE A 9 8.61 6.47 -1.37
CA ILE A 9 7.18 6.71 -1.17
C ILE A 9 6.59 6.83 -2.58
N PRO A 10 5.79 5.86 -3.04
CA PRO A 10 5.06 5.98 -4.30
C PRO A 10 3.88 6.94 -4.16
N THR A 11 3.46 7.54 -5.26
CA THR A 11 2.12 8.15 -5.36
C THR A 11 1.05 7.06 -5.20
N GLY A 12 -0.18 7.46 -4.87
CA GLY A 12 -1.30 6.52 -4.79
C GLY A 12 -1.53 5.76 -6.10
N GLU A 13 -1.40 6.46 -7.24
CA GLU A 13 -1.54 5.90 -8.58
C GLU A 13 -0.44 4.88 -8.89
N ASP A 14 0.84 5.25 -8.69
CA ASP A 14 1.97 4.36 -8.95
C ASP A 14 1.90 3.09 -8.12
N LEU A 15 1.47 3.22 -6.85
CA LEU A 15 1.33 2.10 -5.94
C LEU A 15 0.29 1.09 -6.43
N VAL A 16 -0.87 1.59 -6.87
CA VAL A 16 -1.95 0.74 -7.42
C VAL A 16 -1.51 0.12 -8.74
N ASN A 17 -0.99 0.91 -9.68
CA ASN A 17 -0.58 0.46 -11.00
C ASN A 17 0.48 -0.63 -10.91
N ASN A 18 1.52 -0.43 -10.10
CA ASN A 18 2.56 -1.42 -9.89
C ASN A 18 2.01 -2.71 -9.28
N ALA A 19 1.22 -2.60 -8.19
CA ALA A 19 0.67 -3.78 -7.53
C ALA A 19 -0.26 -4.59 -8.46
N PHE A 20 -1.11 -3.92 -9.23
CA PHE A 20 -2.07 -4.58 -10.12
C PHE A 20 -1.39 -5.20 -11.34
N SER A 21 -0.35 -4.55 -11.88
CA SER A 21 0.49 -5.10 -12.94
C SER A 21 1.17 -6.39 -12.49
N GLU A 22 1.81 -6.39 -11.31
CA GLU A 22 2.44 -7.59 -10.75
C GLU A 22 1.43 -8.71 -10.48
N GLY A 23 0.28 -8.38 -9.90
CA GLY A 23 -0.80 -9.34 -9.70
C GLY A 23 -1.30 -9.95 -11.01
N ALA A 24 -1.49 -9.13 -12.05
CA ALA A 24 -1.96 -9.57 -13.35
C ALA A 24 -0.95 -10.48 -14.07
N LYS A 25 0.36 -10.16 -13.99
CA LYS A 25 1.43 -11.01 -14.54
C LYS A 25 1.41 -12.41 -13.91
N ILE A 26 1.33 -12.49 -12.59
CA ILE A 26 1.29 -13.78 -11.87
C ILE A 26 0.00 -14.55 -12.19
N ALA A 27 -1.15 -13.89 -12.20
CA ALA A 27 -2.42 -14.52 -12.57
C ALA A 27 -2.36 -15.11 -13.99
N LYS A 28 -1.83 -14.35 -14.96
CA LYS A 28 -1.64 -14.81 -16.34
C LYS A 28 -0.74 -16.05 -16.41
N SER A 29 0.38 -16.05 -15.68
CA SER A 29 1.30 -17.19 -15.60
C SER A 29 0.65 -18.44 -15.00
N LEU A 30 -0.22 -18.30 -13.99
CA LEU A 30 -0.92 -19.45 -13.41
C LEU A 30 -1.99 -20.03 -14.35
N ARG A 31 -2.63 -19.19 -15.17
CA ARG A 31 -3.65 -19.63 -16.13
C ARG A 31 -3.08 -20.41 -17.32
N SER A 32 -1.79 -20.29 -17.60
CA SER A 32 -1.12 -21.06 -18.66
C SER A 32 -0.68 -22.46 -18.23
N ARG A 33 -0.74 -22.78 -16.93
CA ARG A 33 -0.36 -24.11 -16.42
C ARG A 33 -1.38 -25.18 -16.82
N ARG A 34 -0.90 -26.41 -16.99
CA ARG A 34 -1.74 -27.60 -17.26
C ARG A 34 -2.53 -27.99 -16.01
N ALA A 35 -3.81 -27.63 -15.98
CA ALA A 35 -4.77 -27.96 -14.93
C ALA A 35 -6.21 -27.76 -15.44
N PRO A 36 -7.23 -28.34 -14.77
CA PRO A 36 -8.63 -28.06 -15.07
C PRO A 36 -8.94 -26.55 -15.07
N ARG A 37 -9.81 -26.12 -15.99
CA ARG A 37 -10.07 -24.68 -16.25
C ARG A 37 -10.53 -23.92 -15.00
N GLU A 38 -11.43 -24.50 -14.23
CA GLU A 38 -11.95 -23.89 -13.01
C GLU A 38 -10.85 -23.74 -11.95
N LYS A 39 -10.07 -24.81 -11.74
CA LYS A 39 -8.97 -24.83 -10.77
C LYS A 39 -7.90 -23.78 -11.09
N LYS A 40 -7.53 -23.62 -12.37
CA LYS A 40 -6.55 -22.59 -12.77
C LYS A 40 -7.08 -21.17 -12.62
N ILE A 41 -8.36 -20.93 -12.92
CA ILE A 41 -8.98 -19.60 -12.74
C ILE A 41 -9.00 -19.24 -11.26
N TYR A 42 -9.56 -20.13 -10.43
CA TYR A 42 -9.63 -19.94 -8.98
C TYR A 42 -8.25 -19.66 -8.38
N LYS A 43 -7.26 -20.53 -8.66
CA LYS A 43 -5.89 -20.35 -8.13
C LYS A 43 -5.20 -19.10 -8.66
N SER A 44 -5.47 -18.71 -9.90
CA SER A 44 -4.92 -17.46 -10.44
C SER A 44 -5.45 -16.23 -9.73
N GLU A 45 -6.75 -16.18 -9.43
CA GLU A 45 -7.37 -15.04 -8.76
C GLU A 45 -7.04 -14.99 -7.25
N GLU A 46 -6.99 -16.14 -6.58
CA GLU A 46 -6.51 -16.27 -5.19
C GLU A 46 -5.09 -15.71 -5.07
N ARG A 47 -4.19 -16.16 -5.95
CA ARG A 47 -2.80 -15.69 -5.94
C ARG A 47 -2.66 -14.21 -6.33
N ARG A 48 -3.52 -13.72 -7.23
CA ARG A 48 -3.55 -12.30 -7.62
C ARG A 48 -3.78 -11.40 -6.40
N ILE A 49 -4.77 -11.75 -5.56
CA ILE A 49 -5.07 -11.03 -4.32
C ILE A 49 -3.83 -11.01 -3.42
N GLU A 50 -3.21 -12.16 -3.19
CA GLU A 50 -2.03 -12.28 -2.32
C GLU A 50 -0.84 -11.42 -2.80
N VAL A 51 -0.59 -11.40 -4.11
CA VAL A 51 0.50 -10.61 -4.70
C VAL A 51 0.21 -9.12 -4.57
N VAL A 52 -0.99 -8.68 -4.96
CA VAL A 52 -1.39 -7.27 -4.87
C VAL A 52 -1.31 -6.78 -3.43
N SER A 53 -1.88 -7.53 -2.48
CA SER A 53 -1.81 -7.17 -1.08
C SER A 53 -0.37 -7.11 -0.57
N LYS A 54 0.48 -8.07 -0.95
CA LYS A 54 1.88 -8.11 -0.50
C LYS A 54 2.64 -6.87 -0.98
N VAL A 55 2.49 -6.49 -2.26
CA VAL A 55 3.16 -5.31 -2.82
C VAL A 55 2.73 -4.04 -2.08
N ILE A 56 1.41 -3.86 -1.88
CA ILE A 56 0.89 -2.67 -1.20
C ILE A 56 1.32 -2.64 0.25
N GLU A 57 1.10 -3.73 0.99
CA GLU A 57 1.46 -3.83 2.41
C GLU A 57 2.96 -3.60 2.64
N SER A 58 3.83 -4.09 1.75
CA SER A 58 5.27 -3.88 1.84
C SER A 58 5.65 -2.40 1.70
N ASN A 59 5.04 -1.69 0.74
CA ASN A 59 5.29 -0.26 0.54
C ASN A 59 4.80 0.55 1.74
N LEU A 60 3.53 0.40 2.13
CA LEU A 60 2.97 1.13 3.27
C LEU A 60 3.71 0.81 4.58
N ARG A 61 4.05 -0.47 4.83
CA ARG A 61 4.84 -0.86 6.01
C ARG A 61 6.24 -0.23 5.99
N SER A 62 6.88 -0.13 4.82
CA SER A 62 8.18 0.52 4.69
C SER A 62 8.11 1.99 5.09
N ILE A 63 7.04 2.70 4.69
CA ILE A 63 6.77 4.07 5.11
C ILE A 63 6.67 4.13 6.64
N ILE A 64 5.75 3.37 7.24
CA ILE A 64 5.54 3.41 8.70
C ILE A 64 6.79 3.04 9.51
N LYS A 65 7.61 2.09 9.03
CA LYS A 65 8.78 1.63 9.77
C LYS A 65 9.95 2.62 9.69
N ASN A 66 10.14 3.26 8.53
CA ASN A 66 11.37 3.99 8.23
C ASN A 66 11.18 5.51 8.20
N PHE A 67 9.95 6.00 8.21
CA PHE A 67 9.69 7.42 8.38
C PHE A 67 9.72 7.76 9.89
N PRO A 68 10.57 8.71 10.32
CA PRO A 68 10.68 9.06 11.74
C PRO A 68 9.34 9.58 12.28
N SER A 69 9.09 9.47 13.58
CA SER A 69 8.03 10.29 14.17
C SER A 69 8.49 11.74 14.27
N TYR A 70 7.54 12.68 14.32
CA TYR A 70 7.86 14.09 14.45
C TYR A 70 8.75 14.36 15.68
N GLU A 71 8.44 13.73 16.82
CA GLU A 71 9.20 13.87 18.08
C GLU A 71 10.63 13.33 18.01
N GLN A 72 10.94 12.44 17.07
CA GLN A 72 12.29 11.90 16.86
C GLN A 72 13.18 12.81 16.01
N LEU A 73 12.60 13.84 15.37
CA LEU A 73 13.35 14.77 14.56
C LEU A 73 14.17 15.71 15.44
N PRO A 74 15.38 16.12 15.04
CA PRO A 74 16.12 17.20 15.69
C PRO A 74 15.30 18.50 15.72
N ALA A 75 15.49 19.33 16.75
CA ALA A 75 14.73 20.57 16.97
C ALA A 75 14.72 21.54 15.76
N PHE A 76 15.81 21.57 14.98
CA PHE A 76 15.88 22.34 13.74
C PHE A 76 14.82 21.89 12.71
N TYR A 77 14.73 20.58 12.44
CA TYR A 77 13.78 20.04 11.47
C TYR A 77 12.33 20.12 11.97
N GLN A 78 12.10 19.98 13.27
CA GLN A 78 10.78 20.21 13.89
C GLN A 78 10.29 21.64 13.58
N LYS A 79 11.13 22.66 13.89
CA LYS A 79 10.82 24.06 13.59
C LYS A 79 10.62 24.33 12.10
N LEU A 80 11.46 23.74 11.25
CA LEU A 80 11.36 23.89 9.80
C LEU A 80 10.04 23.32 9.26
N LEU A 81 9.63 22.15 9.76
CA LEU A 81 8.36 21.53 9.39
C LEU A 81 7.15 22.28 9.93
N ASP A 82 7.23 22.86 11.14
CA ASP A 82 6.15 23.68 11.69
C ASP A 82 5.87 24.90 10.81
N ILE A 83 6.93 25.53 10.27
CA ILE A 83 6.79 26.69 9.37
C ILE A 83 6.19 26.27 8.01
N ARG A 84 6.52 25.07 7.51
CA ARG A 84 6.20 24.67 6.13
C ARG A 84 4.92 23.86 5.99
N ILE A 85 4.61 22.98 6.95
CA ILE A 85 3.62 21.90 6.78
C ILE A 85 2.63 21.80 7.95
N ASP A 86 3.01 22.22 9.16
CA ASP A 86 2.32 21.93 10.43
C ASP A 86 2.50 20.48 10.92
N ARG A 87 2.80 20.33 12.22
CA ARG A 87 3.04 19.04 12.88
C ARG A 87 1.82 18.12 12.87
N ASN A 88 0.60 18.66 12.86
CA ASN A 88 -0.59 17.83 12.89
C ASN A 88 -0.81 17.14 11.55
N ARG A 89 -0.51 17.83 10.44
CA ARG A 89 -0.55 17.24 9.09
C ARG A 89 0.45 16.10 8.96
N TYR A 90 1.68 16.28 9.42
CA TYR A 90 2.70 15.22 9.46
C TYR A 90 2.17 13.95 10.15
N LYS A 91 1.65 14.09 11.38
CA LYS A 91 1.13 12.97 12.16
C LYS A 91 -0.10 12.34 11.52
N LYS A 92 -1.01 13.17 10.98
CA LYS A 92 -2.21 12.74 10.29
C LYS A 92 -1.86 11.84 9.10
N SER A 93 -0.92 12.24 8.25
CA SER A 93 -0.56 11.48 7.06
C SER A 93 0.10 10.13 7.38
N LEU A 94 0.99 10.08 8.38
CA LEU A 94 1.50 8.79 8.88
C LEU A 94 0.38 7.92 9.48
N GLY A 95 -0.56 8.54 10.20
CA GLY A 95 -1.74 7.87 10.75
C GLY A 95 -2.62 7.26 9.66
N ALA A 96 -2.88 8.01 8.59
CA ALA A 96 -3.67 7.58 7.44
C ALA A 96 -3.04 6.38 6.71
N VAL A 97 -1.72 6.41 6.49
CA VAL A 97 -0.97 5.29 5.90
C VAL A 97 -1.07 4.03 6.77
N ASN A 98 -0.93 4.17 8.09
CA ASN A 98 -1.03 3.04 9.01
C ASN A 98 -2.46 2.47 9.08
N TRP A 99 -3.46 3.34 9.06
CA TRP A 99 -4.87 2.94 8.96
C TRP A 99 -5.14 2.14 7.68
N CYS A 100 -4.69 2.64 6.53
CA CYS A 100 -4.88 1.97 5.25
C CYS A 100 -4.19 0.60 5.20
N LEU A 101 -2.96 0.51 5.74
CA LEU A 101 -2.22 -0.75 5.89
C LEU A 101 -3.02 -1.81 6.67
N LYS A 102 -3.64 -1.41 7.80
CA LYS A 102 -4.48 -2.32 8.60
C LYS A 102 -5.73 -2.72 7.81
N ARG A 103 -6.41 -1.75 7.18
CA ARG A 103 -7.64 -2.01 6.44
C ARG A 103 -7.44 -2.96 5.25
N ILE A 104 -6.32 -2.86 4.54
CA ILE A 104 -5.99 -3.78 3.44
C ILE A 104 -5.77 -5.21 3.93
N ARG A 105 -5.16 -5.40 5.11
CA ARG A 105 -4.97 -6.73 5.72
C ARG A 105 -6.29 -7.39 6.10
N GLU A 106 -7.17 -6.62 6.72
CA GLU A 106 -8.52 -7.06 7.07
C GLU A 106 -9.28 -7.44 5.81
N LEU A 107 -9.33 -6.55 4.82
CA LEU A 107 -9.99 -6.76 3.54
C LEU A 107 -9.48 -8.03 2.82
N ARG A 108 -8.15 -8.24 2.79
CA ARG A 108 -7.56 -9.45 2.21
C ARG A 108 -8.06 -10.70 2.92
N THR A 109 -8.08 -10.68 4.24
CA THR A 109 -8.49 -11.82 5.06
C THR A 109 -9.97 -12.13 4.87
N GLU A 110 -10.82 -11.09 4.88
CA GLU A 110 -12.26 -11.19 4.60
C GLU A 110 -12.51 -11.84 3.23
N ILE A 111 -11.92 -11.29 2.17
CA ILE A 111 -12.16 -11.74 0.80
C ILE A 111 -11.61 -13.15 0.56
N LEU A 112 -10.39 -13.47 1.01
CA LEU A 112 -9.83 -14.82 0.81
C LEU A 112 -10.63 -15.89 1.57
N LYS A 113 -11.13 -15.56 2.77
CA LYS A 113 -12.00 -16.44 3.55
C LYS A 113 -13.33 -16.69 2.83
N GLU A 114 -13.94 -15.64 2.29
CA GLU A 114 -15.17 -15.75 1.51
C GLU A 114 -14.96 -16.55 0.23
N MET A 115 -13.89 -16.26 -0.51
CA MET A 115 -13.51 -16.96 -1.74
C MET A 115 -13.26 -18.45 -1.50
N GLY A 116 -12.65 -18.80 -0.37
CA GLY A 116 -12.47 -20.20 0.03
C GLY A 116 -13.79 -20.94 0.26
N LYS A 117 -14.82 -20.26 0.78
CA LYS A 117 -16.15 -20.82 1.03
C LYS A 117 -17.00 -20.91 -0.24
N THR A 118 -17.06 -19.85 -1.03
CA THR A 118 -17.96 -19.73 -2.18
C THR A 118 -17.37 -20.29 -3.47
N ARG A 119 -16.04 -20.50 -3.50
CA ARG A 119 -15.28 -20.86 -4.71
C ARG A 119 -15.44 -19.83 -5.85
N SER A 120 -15.80 -18.58 -5.53
CA SER A 120 -16.03 -17.51 -6.52
C SER A 120 -14.74 -16.72 -6.81
N PRO A 121 -14.10 -16.89 -7.98
CA PRO A 121 -12.95 -16.09 -8.39
C PRO A 121 -13.28 -14.61 -8.62
N GLU A 122 -14.55 -14.26 -8.84
CA GLU A 122 -15.03 -12.89 -9.08
C GLU A 122 -14.77 -11.96 -7.88
N LEU A 123 -14.64 -12.52 -6.67
CA LEU A 123 -14.28 -11.79 -5.46
C LEU A 123 -12.91 -11.09 -5.56
N SER A 124 -12.02 -11.55 -6.43
CA SER A 124 -10.77 -10.84 -6.73
C SER A 124 -11.01 -9.46 -7.33
N LYS A 125 -12.02 -9.29 -8.20
CA LYS A 125 -12.39 -7.97 -8.73
C LYS A 125 -12.87 -7.03 -7.63
N GLN A 126 -13.63 -7.54 -6.66
CA GLN A 126 -14.08 -6.76 -5.51
C GLN A 126 -12.91 -6.32 -4.64
N PHE A 127 -11.97 -7.22 -4.35
CA PHE A 127 -10.74 -6.89 -3.62
C PHE A 127 -9.97 -5.77 -4.31
N LEU A 128 -9.69 -5.90 -5.61
CA LEU A 128 -8.95 -4.89 -6.38
C LEU A 128 -9.64 -3.52 -6.35
N GLY A 129 -10.96 -3.47 -6.60
CA GLY A 129 -11.72 -2.22 -6.56
C GLY A 129 -11.68 -1.55 -5.19
N ARG A 130 -11.93 -2.31 -4.12
CA ARG A 130 -11.90 -1.80 -2.73
C ARG A 130 -10.50 -1.35 -2.33
N THR A 131 -9.46 -2.10 -2.70
CA THR A 131 -8.06 -1.72 -2.45
C THR A 131 -7.69 -0.43 -3.17
N SER A 132 -8.06 -0.28 -4.44
CA SER A 132 -7.82 0.96 -5.19
C SER A 132 -8.52 2.15 -4.53
N SER A 133 -9.75 1.98 -4.05
CA SER A 133 -10.48 3.02 -3.33
C SER A 133 -9.80 3.41 -2.02
N LEU A 134 -9.30 2.44 -1.25
CA LEU A 134 -8.58 2.70 0.01
C LEU A 134 -7.27 3.45 -0.22
N ILE A 135 -6.52 3.13 -1.30
CA ILE A 135 -5.31 3.87 -1.65
C ILE A 135 -5.64 5.28 -2.15
N LYS A 136 -6.72 5.43 -2.93
CA LYS A 136 -7.18 6.76 -3.37
C LYS A 136 -7.50 7.67 -2.18
N GLN A 137 -8.10 7.14 -1.11
CA GLN A 137 -8.43 7.90 0.10
C GLN A 137 -7.21 8.44 0.86
N ILE A 138 -6.02 7.86 0.67
CA ILE A 138 -4.78 8.31 1.31
C ILE A 138 -3.78 8.91 0.31
N SER A 139 -4.20 9.22 -0.92
CA SER A 139 -3.28 9.69 -1.96
C SER A 139 -2.67 11.04 -1.59
N ASP A 140 -3.48 11.98 -1.12
CA ASP A 140 -2.99 13.29 -0.65
C ASP A 140 -2.02 13.15 0.53
N ASP A 141 -2.24 12.17 1.42
CA ASP A 141 -1.34 11.88 2.54
C ASP A 141 0.00 11.29 2.06
N LEU A 142 0.01 10.47 1.01
CA LEU A 142 1.25 9.98 0.40
C LEU A 142 2.04 11.13 -0.25
N ASP A 143 1.34 12.04 -0.94
CA ASP A 143 1.94 13.21 -1.57
C ASP A 143 2.51 14.19 -0.53
N GLU A 144 1.81 14.40 0.57
CA GLU A 144 2.31 15.16 1.73
C GLU A 144 3.62 14.57 2.27
N LEU A 145 3.67 13.25 2.46
CA LEU A 145 4.89 12.57 2.94
C LEU A 145 6.04 12.65 1.93
N ILE A 146 5.75 12.73 0.63
CA ILE A 146 6.75 13.01 -0.41
C ILE A 146 7.32 14.42 -0.23
N GLU A 147 6.49 15.43 0.02
CA GLU A 147 6.94 16.80 0.28
C GLU A 147 7.76 16.91 1.58
N ILE A 148 7.28 16.31 2.67
CA ILE A 148 8.00 16.23 3.94
C ILE A 148 9.39 15.60 3.73
N LYS A 149 9.45 14.50 2.97
CA LYS A 149 10.72 13.81 2.67
C LYS A 149 11.69 14.71 1.90
N LYS A 150 11.22 15.59 1.01
CA LYS A 150 12.08 16.56 0.31
C LYS A 150 12.67 17.56 1.31
N ILE A 151 11.86 18.05 2.25
CA ILE A 151 12.33 18.97 3.31
C ILE A 151 13.38 18.30 4.20
N LEU A 152 13.18 17.05 4.61
CA LEU A 152 14.12 16.32 5.48
C LEU A 152 15.42 15.89 4.79
N LYS A 153 15.50 15.99 3.46
CA LYS A 153 16.70 15.66 2.68
C LYS A 153 17.55 16.87 2.33
N ASN A 154 16.99 18.07 2.42
CA ASN A 154 17.67 19.35 2.22
C ASN A 154 18.28 19.83 3.54
#